data_AF-A0A7S0H4Y7-F1
#
_entry.id   AF-A0A7S0H4Y7-F1
#
_cell.length_a   1.000
_cell.length_b   1.000
_cell.length_c   1.000
_cell.angle_alpha   90.00
_cell.angle_beta   90.00
_cell.angle_gamma   90.00
#
_symmetry.space_group_name_H-M   'P 1'
#
loop_
_entity.id
_entity.type
_entity.pdbx_description
1 polymer ?
#
loop_
_entity_poly.entity_id
_entity_poly.type
_entity_poly.pdbx_seq_one_letter_code
_entity_poly.pdbx_strand_id
1 'polypeptide(L)'
;CAKAAKFTIAEVEEIVDVGDLKPEDIHLPGVYVDAIVEMNVEKKIERVTTSAPKTNTEASKPKSESALRRERIVRRAALELKHGMNVNLGIGMPTLASNYLPEGVEVMLQSE
;
A
#
# COMPACT_ATOMS: atom_id res chain seq x y z
N CYS A 1 13.14 -1.61 14.27
CA CYS A 1 14.62 -1.43 14.26
C CYS A 1 15.11 -0.48 15.35
N ALA A 2 14.57 0.74 15.48
CA ALA A 2 15.08 1.78 16.40
C ALA A 2 15.12 1.44 17.92
N LYS A 3 14.35 0.46 18.41
CA LYS A 3 14.31 0.08 19.84
C LYS A 3 15.25 -1.07 20.21
N ALA A 4 15.98 -1.60 19.24
CA ALA A 4 16.74 -2.85 19.37
C ALA A 4 18.25 -2.67 19.13
N ALA A 5 18.76 -1.45 19.35
CA ALA A 5 20.16 -1.11 19.21
C ALA A 5 20.69 -0.45 20.49
N LYS A 6 22.00 -0.52 20.70
CA LYS A 6 22.68 0.23 21.77
C LYS A 6 22.83 1.72 21.42
N PHE A 7 22.84 2.03 20.14
CA PHE A 7 22.95 3.38 19.61
C PHE A 7 22.06 3.49 18.36
N THR A 8 21.13 4.44 18.36
CA THR A 8 20.14 4.63 17.29
C THR A 8 20.29 6.01 16.66
N ILE A 9 20.48 6.03 15.34
CA ILE A 9 20.48 7.24 14.53
C ILE A 9 19.15 7.31 13.76
N ALA A 10 18.47 8.44 13.83
CA ALA A 10 17.29 8.73 13.04
C ALA A 10 17.62 9.74 11.93
N GLU A 11 17.54 9.29 10.68
CA GLU A 11 17.58 10.18 9.52
C GLU A 11 16.16 10.74 9.30
N VAL A 12 16.03 12.06 9.20
CA VAL A 12 14.74 12.77 9.09
C VAL A 12 14.73 13.75 7.93
N GLU A 13 13.56 14.02 7.36
CA GLU A 13 13.42 15.02 6.30
C GLU A 13 13.37 16.45 6.83
N GLU A 14 12.86 16.62 8.06
CA GLU A 14 12.62 17.92 8.68
C GLU A 14 12.84 17.81 10.20
N ILE A 15 13.49 18.82 10.78
CA ILE A 15 13.60 19.00 12.24
C ILE A 15 12.69 20.16 12.63
N VAL A 16 11.84 19.93 13.64
CA VAL A 16 10.87 20.91 14.15
C VAL A 16 11.17 21.27 15.60
N ASP A 17 10.57 22.35 16.09
CA ASP A 17 10.76 22.81 17.46
C ASP A 17 9.99 21.95 18.47
N VAL A 18 10.42 22.01 19.74
CA VAL A 18 9.76 21.28 20.82
C VAL A 18 8.35 21.83 21.03
N GLY A 19 7.36 20.95 20.83
CA GLY A 19 5.94 21.28 20.95
C GLY A 19 5.19 21.31 19.63
N ASP A 20 5.89 21.33 18.49
CA ASP A 20 5.28 21.31 17.15
C ASP A 20 4.60 19.97 16.85
N LEU A 21 5.11 18.88 17.43
CA LEU A 21 4.48 17.56 17.40
C LEU A 21 3.66 17.35 18.67
N LYS A 22 2.40 16.99 18.50
CA LYS A 22 1.54 16.60 19.62
C LYS A 22 2.04 15.29 20.24
N PRO A 23 2.01 15.16 21.57
CA PRO A 23 2.45 13.93 22.23
C PRO A 23 1.79 12.64 21.72
N GLU A 24 0.50 12.69 21.37
CA GLU A 24 -0.27 11.57 20.83
C GLU A 24 0.11 11.15 19.41
N ASP A 25 0.76 12.03 18.65
CA ASP A 25 1.19 11.79 17.26
C ASP A 25 2.66 11.31 17.19
N ILE A 26 3.36 11.21 18.33
CA ILE A 26 4.75 10.73 18.39
C ILE A 26 4.78 9.20 18.19
N HIS A 27 5.15 8.75 16.98
CA HIS A 27 5.28 7.33 16.66
C HIS A 27 6.45 6.63 17.39
N LEU A 28 7.58 7.33 17.53
CA LEU A 28 8.79 6.82 18.19
C LEU A 28 9.27 7.84 19.24
N PRO A 29 9.11 7.55 20.54
CA PRO A 29 9.60 8.44 21.59
C PRO A 29 11.10 8.70 21.51
N GLY A 30 11.52 9.94 21.78
CA GLY A 30 12.91 10.38 21.68
C GLY A 30 13.90 9.62 22.59
N VAL A 31 13.43 8.97 23.66
CA VAL A 31 14.27 8.11 24.52
C VAL A 31 14.90 6.92 23.77
N TYR A 32 14.39 6.56 22.60
CA TYR A 32 14.94 5.50 21.74
C TYR A 32 15.91 6.01 20.67
N VAL A 33 16.22 7.31 20.64
CA VAL A 33 17.03 7.95 19.59
C VAL A 33 18.21 8.68 20.24
N ASP A 34 19.43 8.33 19.85
CA ASP A 34 20.66 8.94 20.39
C ASP A 34 21.17 10.10 19.51
N ALA A 35 20.91 10.05 18.21
CA ALA A 35 21.30 11.11 17.27
C ALA A 35 20.28 11.27 16.14
N ILE A 36 20.13 12.50 15.66
CA ILE A 36 19.25 12.86 14.55
C ILE A 36 20.10 13.50 13.44
N VAL A 37 19.83 13.14 12.20
CA VAL A 37 20.48 13.73 11.02
C VAL A 37 19.39 14.15 10.03
N GLU A 38 19.34 15.44 9.69
CA GLU A 38 18.44 15.93 8.65
C GLU A 38 19.02 15.62 7.26
N MET A 39 18.24 15.00 6.39
CA MET A 39 18.64 14.66 5.03
C MET A 39 17.47 14.80 4.06
N ASN A 40 17.69 15.57 2.99
CA ASN A 40 16.72 15.74 1.92
C ASN A 40 17.28 15.12 0.63
N VAL A 41 16.88 13.87 0.36
CA VAL A 41 17.31 13.09 -0.81
C VAL A 41 16.10 12.71 -1.64
N GLU A 42 16.24 12.75 -2.95
CA GLU A 42 15.21 12.26 -3.86
C GLU A 42 14.92 10.77 -3.63
N LYS A 43 13.66 10.46 -3.32
CA LYS A 43 13.20 9.08 -3.12
C LYS A 43 12.96 8.40 -4.44
N LYS A 44 13.64 7.28 -4.67
CA LYS A 44 13.44 6.44 -5.85
C LYS A 44 12.20 5.56 -5.69
N ILE A 45 11.35 5.51 -6.72
CA ILE A 45 10.23 4.56 -6.81
C ILE A 45 10.70 3.32 -7.56
N GLU A 46 10.80 2.18 -6.88
CA GLU A 46 11.27 0.93 -7.49
C GLU A 46 10.37 0.47 -8.66
N ARG A 47 9.05 0.56 -8.48
CA ARG A 47 8.04 0.10 -9.45
C ARG A 47 6.97 1.17 -9.66
N VAL A 48 7.19 2.03 -10.65
CA VAL A 48 6.23 3.07 -11.02
C VAL A 48 4.98 2.42 -11.63
N THR A 49 3.86 2.48 -10.91
CA THR A 49 2.56 1.96 -11.35
C THR A 49 1.57 3.12 -11.42
N THR A 50 0.96 3.34 -12.58
CA THR A 50 -0.06 4.38 -12.78
C THR A 50 -1.35 3.74 -13.31
N SER A 51 -2.49 4.30 -12.94
CA SER A 51 -3.77 3.92 -13.54
C SER A 51 -3.89 4.55 -14.93
N ALA A 52 -4.25 3.76 -15.95
CA ALA A 52 -4.60 4.32 -17.25
C ALA A 52 -5.85 5.23 -17.13
N PRO A 53 -5.94 6.33 -17.90
CA PRO A 53 -7.15 7.14 -17.95
C PRO A 53 -8.33 6.28 -18.42
N LYS A 54 -9.48 6.41 -17.76
CA LYS A 54 -10.74 5.74 -18.16
C LYS A 54 -11.29 6.36 -19.44
N THR A 55 -10.58 6.28 -20.55
CA THR A 55 -11.17 6.52 -21.88
C THR A 55 -11.94 5.26 -22.26
N ASN A 56 -13.25 5.42 -22.52
CA ASN A 56 -14.24 4.38 -22.82
C ASN A 56 -13.98 3.58 -24.13
N THR A 57 -12.76 3.55 -24.64
CA THR A 57 -12.39 3.14 -26.00
C THR A 57 -11.66 1.79 -26.09
N GLU A 58 -11.42 1.07 -24.99
CA GLU A 58 -10.67 -0.21 -24.99
C GLU A 58 -11.53 -1.50 -25.01
N ALA A 59 -12.80 -1.41 -25.36
CA ALA A 59 -13.69 -2.58 -25.47
C ALA A 59 -13.40 -3.51 -26.68
N SER A 60 -12.28 -3.35 -27.41
CA SER A 60 -12.16 -3.86 -28.79
C SER A 60 -10.89 -4.65 -29.14
N LYS A 61 -10.09 -5.13 -28.17
CA LYS A 61 -9.07 -6.17 -28.44
C LYS A 61 -9.48 -7.52 -27.86
N PRO A 62 -9.45 -8.62 -28.65
CA PRO A 62 -9.75 -9.95 -28.13
C PRO A 62 -8.71 -10.35 -27.08
N LYS A 63 -9.19 -10.66 -25.87
CA LYS A 63 -8.35 -11.15 -24.77
C LYS A 63 -7.80 -12.54 -25.14
N SER A 64 -6.51 -12.76 -24.87
CA SER A 64 -5.90 -14.08 -25.08
C SER A 64 -6.56 -15.14 -24.20
N GLU A 65 -6.48 -16.41 -24.60
CA GLU A 65 -7.09 -17.52 -23.86
C GLU A 65 -6.59 -17.59 -22.40
N SER A 66 -5.29 -17.34 -22.18
CA SER A 66 -4.71 -17.32 -20.84
C SER A 66 -5.25 -16.16 -19.99
N ALA A 67 -5.52 -15.00 -20.59
CA ALA A 67 -6.11 -13.85 -19.91
C ALA A 67 -7.55 -14.14 -19.47
N LEU A 68 -8.35 -14.79 -20.33
CA LEU A 68 -9.70 -15.22 -19.99
C LEU A 68 -9.72 -16.24 -18.83
N ARG A 69 -8.79 -17.21 -18.84
CA ARG A 69 -8.65 -18.17 -17.74
C ARG A 69 -8.29 -17.48 -16.42
N ARG A 70 -7.34 -16.54 -16.43
CA ARG A 70 -6.97 -15.76 -15.24
C ARG A 70 -8.13 -14.90 -14.75
N GLU A 71 -8.83 -14.21 -15.65
CA GLU A 71 -9.98 -13.38 -15.29
C GLU A 71 -11.10 -14.19 -14.65
N ARG A 72 -11.37 -15.41 -15.12
CA ARG A 72 -12.34 -16.31 -14.49
C ARG A 72 -11.97 -16.65 -13.05
N ILE A 73 -10.68 -16.93 -12.78
CA ILE A 73 -10.18 -17.21 -11.42
C ILE A 73 -10.35 -15.98 -10.54
N VAL A 74 -9.94 -14.80 -11.04
CA VAL A 74 -10.02 -13.53 -10.31
C VAL A 74 -11.48 -13.19 -9.94
N ARG A 75 -12.41 -13.27 -10.91
CA ARG A 75 -13.84 -13.01 -10.66
C ARG A 75 -14.43 -13.99 -9.65
N ARG A 76 -14.04 -15.26 -9.69
CA ARG A 76 -14.50 -16.25 -8.71
C ARG A 76 -13.93 -15.95 -7.32
N ALA A 77 -12.66 -15.58 -7.21
CA ALA A 77 -12.02 -15.22 -5.96
C ALA A 77 -12.67 -13.97 -5.33
N ALA A 78 -13.09 -12.99 -6.15
CA ALA A 78 -13.78 -11.80 -5.67
C ALA A 78 -15.08 -12.12 -4.90
N LEU A 79 -15.76 -13.22 -5.24
CA LEU A 79 -16.98 -13.66 -4.53
C LEU A 79 -16.71 -14.24 -3.13
N GLU A 80 -15.46 -14.55 -2.78
CA GLU A 80 -15.09 -14.94 -1.42
C GLU A 80 -15.00 -13.73 -0.47
N LEU A 81 -14.86 -12.52 -1.03
CA LEU A 81 -14.75 -11.29 -0.28
C LEU A 81 -16.15 -10.83 0.16
N LYS A 82 -16.32 -10.65 1.47
CA LYS A 82 -17.57 -10.22 2.10
C LYS A 82 -17.45 -8.81 2.64
N HIS A 83 -18.58 -8.12 2.72
CA HIS A 83 -18.63 -6.76 3.25
C HIS A 83 -18.03 -6.69 4.67
N GLY A 84 -17.17 -5.71 4.91
CA GLY A 84 -16.48 -5.47 6.17
C GLY A 84 -15.24 -6.34 6.43
N MET A 85 -14.80 -7.18 5.48
CA MET A 85 -13.59 -7.98 5.68
C MET A 85 -12.32 -7.14 5.63
N ASN A 86 -11.37 -7.45 6.52
CA ASN A 86 -9.98 -7.01 6.44
C ASN A 86 -9.17 -8.13 5.77
N VAL A 87 -8.58 -7.86 4.61
CA VAL A 87 -7.95 -8.89 3.78
C VAL A 87 -6.55 -8.49 3.34
N ASN A 88 -5.64 -9.46 3.32
CA ASN A 88 -4.33 -9.34 2.67
C ASN A 88 -4.41 -10.05 1.31
N LEU A 89 -4.02 -9.35 0.24
CA LEU A 89 -4.05 -9.87 -1.12
C LEU A 89 -2.65 -9.86 -1.73
N GLY A 90 -2.07 -11.05 -1.87
CA GLY A 90 -0.78 -11.23 -2.53
C GLY A 90 -0.75 -10.73 -3.98
N ILE A 91 0.45 -10.37 -4.45
CA ILE A 91 0.68 -9.76 -5.76
C ILE A 91 0.11 -10.63 -6.89
N GLY A 92 -0.47 -9.99 -7.90
CA GLY A 92 -0.96 -10.64 -9.12
C GLY A 92 -2.46 -10.92 -9.05
N MET A 93 -2.86 -12.18 -9.29
CA MET A 93 -4.28 -12.55 -9.36
C MET A 93 -5.08 -12.23 -8.07
N PRO A 94 -4.55 -12.42 -6.85
CA PRO A 94 -5.29 -12.05 -5.64
C PRO A 94 -5.57 -10.55 -5.57
N THR A 95 -4.56 -9.68 -5.77
CA THR A 95 -4.78 -8.22 -5.81
C THR A 95 -5.80 -7.81 -6.87
N LEU A 96 -5.81 -8.46 -8.04
CA LEU A 96 -6.78 -8.19 -9.10
C LEU A 96 -8.23 -8.48 -8.70
N ALA A 97 -8.48 -9.34 -7.70
CA ALA A 97 -9.84 -9.66 -7.25
C ALA A 97 -10.57 -8.44 -6.67
N SER A 98 -9.83 -7.50 -6.09
CA SER A 98 -10.38 -6.23 -5.58
C SER A 98 -11.09 -5.38 -6.64
N ASN A 99 -10.71 -5.53 -7.93
CA ASN A 99 -11.34 -4.82 -9.04
C ASN A 99 -12.72 -5.38 -9.43
N TYR A 100 -13.11 -6.55 -8.93
CA TYR A 100 -14.34 -7.26 -9.30
C TYR A 100 -15.26 -7.50 -8.09
N LEU A 101 -15.13 -6.68 -7.04
CA LEU A 101 -16.01 -6.75 -5.89
C LEU A 101 -17.48 -6.54 -6.31
N PRO A 102 -18.43 -7.32 -5.77
CA PRO A 102 -19.85 -7.07 -5.97
C PRO A 102 -20.24 -5.68 -5.45
N GLU A 103 -21.30 -5.11 -6.02
CA GLU A 103 -21.82 -3.82 -5.58
C GLU A 103 -22.26 -3.88 -4.10
N GLY A 104 -21.92 -2.85 -3.32
CA GLY A 104 -22.19 -2.79 -1.88
C GLY A 104 -21.21 -3.59 -1.01
N VAL A 105 -20.28 -4.35 -1.58
CA VAL A 105 -19.23 -5.03 -0.82
C VAL A 105 -18.03 -4.10 -0.66
N GLU A 106 -17.77 -3.72 0.58
CA GLU A 106 -16.60 -2.93 0.97
C GLU A 106 -15.65 -3.81 1.77
N VAL A 107 -14.34 -3.72 1.50
CA VAL A 107 -13.29 -4.47 2.21
C VAL A 107 -12.12 -3.54 2.49
N MET A 108 -11.42 -3.78 3.59
CA MET A 108 -10.17 -3.11 3.91
C MET A 108 -8.99 -3.95 3.42
N LEU A 109 -8.16 -3.38 2.55
CA LEU A 109 -6.96 -4.04 2.06
C LEU A 109 -5.78 -3.74 2.99
N GLN A 110 -5.20 -4.79 3.57
CA GLN A 110 -3.99 -4.70 4.37
C GLN A 110 -2.77 -5.02 3.51
N SER A 111 -1.70 -4.24 3.68
CA SER A 111 -0.37 -4.49 3.14
C SER A 111 0.60 -4.76 4.28
N GLU A 112 1.44 -5.78 4.10
CA GLU A 112 2.63 -6.02 4.92
C GLU A 112 3.80 -5.11 4.54
#